data_AF-A0AB72Z8J5-F1
#
_entry.id   AF-A0AB72Z8J5-F1
#
_cell.length_a   1.000
_cell.length_b   1.000
_cell.length_c   1.000
_cell.angle_alpha   90.00
_cell.angle_beta   90.00
_cell.angle_gamma   90.00
#
_symmetry.space_group_name_H-M   'P 1'
#
loop_
_entity.id
_entity.type
_entity.pdbx_description
1 polymer ?
#
loop_
_entity_poly.entity_id
_entity_poly.type
_entity_poly.pdbx_seq_one_letter_code
_entity_poly.pdbx_strand_id
1 'polypeptide(L)'
;MTLLDNQIQAIQKLKQYNVGALFMKPGAGKTRVACELIKEVSPDYVLWITPFQTKENLANEIKKWGYEFPQDIIGIESLSNSDHLYLKCRDKLKKSSNSYIIMDESLKIKNKPALRTQRAIKLSRLANYRLIMNGTPLSRNILDLWSQLEFLSPKILNLSFSQFKKTFCEYVTITQVSKNKQQSMDIIKKYHNLEYLYQLIAPFTFSSSLELKVNWHYIRHDFTIDDELLQKYYEIKDDYLQKAAAYTININFLEMSQVMQHCYCLSSEKFTIVESLIAGKEATTIIFCKYKRSEEALIKAFPNVKITTFAKSSYGLNLQYYNQIIYFDKTFDYSQRDQSERRIYRTGQTQDCYYHDLSGNVGLDNLIDSNISKKTSLLHEFKKELSQKNSFEVIMDAF
;
A
#
# COMPACT_ATOMS: atom_id res chain seq x y z
N MET A 1 31.60 -2.14 4.58
CA MET A 1 30.54 -2.93 5.25
C MET A 1 30.07 -3.99 4.27
N THR A 2 29.85 -5.24 4.69
CA THR A 2 29.35 -6.32 3.81
C THR A 2 27.87 -6.12 3.44
N LEU A 3 27.48 -6.53 2.23
CA LEU A 3 26.08 -6.52 1.77
C LEU A 3 25.33 -7.70 2.40
N LEU A 4 24.02 -7.54 2.61
CA LEU A 4 23.16 -8.65 3.03
C LEU A 4 22.83 -9.57 1.84
N ASP A 5 22.52 -10.84 2.08
CA ASP A 5 22.24 -11.82 1.00
C ASP A 5 21.11 -11.36 0.07
N ASN A 6 20.02 -10.83 0.64
CA ASN A 6 18.91 -10.29 -0.15
C ASN A 6 19.31 -9.06 -0.98
N GLN A 7 20.31 -8.29 -0.54
CA GLN A 7 20.85 -7.16 -1.31
C GLN A 7 21.71 -7.68 -2.46
N ILE A 8 22.53 -8.70 -2.23
CA ILE A 8 23.36 -9.34 -3.26
C ILE A 8 22.47 -9.93 -4.36
N GLN A 9 21.43 -10.68 -3.99
CA GLN A 9 20.47 -11.26 -4.94
C GLN A 9 19.76 -10.18 -5.76
N ALA A 10 19.33 -9.08 -5.11
CA ALA A 10 18.70 -7.95 -5.80
C ALA A 10 19.63 -7.34 -6.85
N ILE A 11 20.90 -7.14 -6.50
CA ILE A 11 21.91 -6.57 -7.41
C ILE A 11 22.17 -7.53 -8.58
N GLN A 12 22.41 -8.82 -8.29
CA GLN A 12 22.72 -9.83 -9.31
C GLN A 12 21.59 -9.99 -10.33
N LYS A 13 20.34 -9.91 -9.88
CA LYS A 13 19.17 -9.97 -10.77
C LYS A 13 19.02 -8.69 -11.58
N LEU A 14 19.02 -7.53 -10.93
CA LEU A 14 18.65 -6.28 -11.60
C LEU A 14 19.79 -5.67 -12.44
N LYS A 15 21.06 -6.01 -12.18
CA LYS A 15 22.19 -5.50 -12.98
C LYS A 15 22.15 -5.92 -14.45
N GLN A 16 21.38 -6.96 -14.78
CA GLN A 16 21.25 -7.49 -16.15
C GLN A 16 20.36 -6.61 -17.04
N TYR A 17 19.64 -5.66 -16.45
CA TYR A 17 18.63 -4.85 -17.13
C TYR A 17 18.86 -3.36 -16.92
N ASN A 18 18.53 -2.56 -17.93
CA ASN A 18 18.55 -1.10 -17.81
C ASN A 18 17.36 -0.57 -16.98
N VAL A 19 16.43 -1.45 -16.60
CA VAL A 19 15.23 -1.13 -15.84
C VAL A 19 15.08 -2.09 -14.68
N GLY A 20 14.69 -1.58 -13.51
CA GLY A 20 14.50 -2.42 -12.34
C GLY A 20 13.43 -1.91 -11.38
N ALA A 21 12.74 -2.83 -10.73
CA ALA A 21 11.77 -2.56 -9.69
C ALA A 21 12.20 -3.23 -8.39
N LEU A 22 12.45 -2.41 -7.38
CA LEU A 22 12.94 -2.80 -6.07
C LEU A 22 11.81 -2.73 -5.05
N PHE A 23 11.12 -3.85 -4.86
CA PHE A 23 10.01 -4.00 -3.90
C PHE A 23 10.51 -4.59 -2.58
N MET A 24 11.32 -3.81 -1.87
CA MET A 24 11.89 -4.19 -0.56
C MET A 24 11.22 -3.40 0.56
N LYS A 25 10.96 -4.03 1.71
CA LYS A 25 10.39 -3.33 2.88
C LYS A 25 11.35 -2.24 3.41
N PRO A 26 10.84 -1.17 4.05
CA PRO A 26 11.67 -0.19 4.74
C PRO A 26 12.66 -0.87 5.70
N GLY A 27 13.90 -0.39 5.76
CA GLY A 27 14.96 -1.00 6.60
C GLY A 27 15.71 -2.18 5.97
N ALA A 28 15.24 -2.75 4.84
CA ALA A 28 15.97 -3.82 4.13
C ALA A 28 17.16 -3.31 3.31
N GLY A 29 17.43 -2.00 3.31
CA GLY A 29 18.58 -1.39 2.63
C GLY A 29 18.39 -1.19 1.11
N LYS A 30 17.18 -0.91 0.65
CA LYS A 30 16.88 -0.62 -0.77
C LYS A 30 17.73 0.54 -1.34
N THR A 31 17.94 1.60 -0.56
CA THR A 31 18.85 2.71 -0.92
C THR A 31 20.25 2.20 -1.20
N ARG A 32 20.75 1.26 -0.38
CA ARG A 32 22.06 0.66 -0.55
C ARG A 32 22.15 -0.17 -1.83
N VAL A 33 21.15 -1.00 -2.11
CA VAL A 33 21.05 -1.76 -3.36
C VAL A 33 21.04 -0.82 -4.57
N ALA A 34 20.25 0.25 -4.53
CA ALA A 34 20.19 1.23 -5.59
C ALA A 34 21.55 1.92 -5.82
N CYS A 35 22.26 2.30 -4.76
CA CYS A 35 23.61 2.85 -4.87
C CYS A 35 24.60 1.87 -5.51
N GLU A 36 24.56 0.59 -5.17
CA GLU A 36 25.41 -0.42 -5.81
C GLU A 36 25.08 -0.58 -7.29
N LEU A 37 23.80 -0.64 -7.66
CA LEU A 37 23.37 -0.67 -9.06
C LEU A 37 23.82 0.58 -9.85
N ILE A 38 23.76 1.76 -9.23
CA ILE A 38 24.26 3.01 -9.83
C ILE A 38 25.77 2.94 -10.02
N LYS A 39 26.51 2.44 -9.02
CA LYS A 39 27.97 2.32 -9.06
C LYS A 39 28.42 1.38 -10.19
N GLU A 40 27.78 0.23 -10.35
CA GLU A 40 28.07 -0.72 -11.45
C GLU A 40 27.93 -0.06 -12.84
N VAL A 41 26.94 0.81 -13.00
CA VAL A 41 26.71 1.53 -14.27
C VAL A 41 27.63 2.75 -14.43
N SER A 42 28.04 3.38 -13.32
CA SER A 42 28.83 4.61 -13.29
C SER A 42 28.29 5.72 -14.21
N PRO A 43 27.03 6.18 -14.00
CA PRO A 43 26.40 7.20 -14.83
C PRO A 43 27.04 8.59 -14.67
N ASP A 44 27.02 9.39 -15.74
CA ASP A 44 27.48 10.78 -15.73
C ASP A 44 26.46 11.74 -15.08
N TYR A 45 25.22 11.27 -14.88
CA TYR A 45 24.18 12.00 -14.16
C TYR A 45 23.16 11.07 -13.50
N VAL A 46 22.82 11.35 -12.24
CA VAL A 46 21.79 10.63 -11.49
C VAL A 46 20.67 11.56 -11.06
N LEU A 47 19.41 11.20 -11.33
CA LEU A 47 18.24 11.94 -10.87
C LEU A 47 17.41 11.10 -9.91
N TRP A 48 17.42 11.47 -8.63
CA TRP A 48 16.54 10.90 -7.63
C TRP A 48 15.25 11.70 -7.49
N ILE A 49 14.12 11.03 -7.60
CA ILE A 49 12.79 11.55 -7.32
C ILE A 49 12.26 10.82 -6.09
N THR A 50 12.00 11.55 -5.01
CA THR A 50 11.53 11.01 -3.72
C THR A 50 10.44 11.93 -3.16
N PRO A 51 9.60 11.53 -2.19
CA PRO A 51 8.74 12.46 -1.48
C PRO A 51 9.54 13.64 -0.91
N PHE A 52 8.96 14.84 -0.94
CA PHE A 52 9.66 16.04 -0.47
C PHE A 52 10.20 15.88 0.97
N GLN A 53 9.43 15.21 1.84
CA GLN A 53 9.79 15.01 3.25
C GLN A 53 10.99 14.07 3.47
N THR A 54 11.33 13.22 2.50
CA THR A 54 12.37 12.18 2.63
C THR A 54 13.68 12.52 1.91
N LYS A 55 13.75 13.69 1.25
CA LYS A 55 14.93 14.13 0.48
C LYS A 55 16.21 14.14 1.31
N GLU A 56 16.17 14.75 2.49
CA GLU A 56 17.35 14.86 3.37
C GLU A 56 17.76 13.50 3.91
N ASN A 57 16.79 12.67 4.31
CA ASN A 57 17.04 11.30 4.76
C ASN A 57 17.72 10.48 3.67
N LEU A 58 17.23 10.53 2.42
CA LEU A 58 17.85 9.86 1.28
C LEU A 58 19.28 10.34 1.05
N ALA A 59 19.51 11.65 1.06
CA ALA A 59 20.85 12.23 0.91
C ALA A 59 21.82 11.75 2.01
N ASN A 60 21.35 11.73 3.26
CA ASN A 60 22.12 11.26 4.40
C ASN A 60 22.40 9.75 4.33
N GLU A 61 21.44 8.94 3.87
CA GLU A 61 21.65 7.51 3.64
C GLU A 61 22.72 7.25 2.57
N ILE A 62 22.66 7.94 1.43
CA ILE A 62 23.66 7.80 0.35
C ILE A 62 25.06 8.14 0.89
N LYS A 63 25.20 9.26 1.60
CA LYS A 63 26.47 9.69 2.23
C LYS A 63 26.95 8.72 3.30
N LYS A 64 26.04 8.20 4.13
CA LYS A 64 26.36 7.22 5.18
C LYS A 64 27.06 5.98 4.62
N TRP A 65 26.68 5.56 3.40
CA TRP A 65 27.31 4.43 2.73
C TRP A 65 28.58 4.78 1.96
N GLY A 66 28.99 6.05 1.95
CA GLY A 66 30.22 6.52 1.31
C GLY A 66 30.11 6.69 -0.21
N TYR A 67 28.89 6.81 -0.76
CA TYR A 67 28.73 7.07 -2.19
C TYR A 67 28.61 8.56 -2.47
N GLU A 68 29.22 8.98 -3.57
CA GLU A 68 29.10 10.31 -4.14
C GLU A 68 28.88 10.17 -5.64
N PHE A 69 27.77 10.72 -6.14
CA PHE A 69 27.36 10.64 -7.53
C PHE A 69 27.11 12.04 -8.07
N PRO A 70 27.25 12.28 -9.39
CA PRO A 70 26.82 13.52 -10.03
C PRO A 70 25.29 13.58 -10.05
N GLN A 71 24.68 13.92 -8.91
CA GLN A 71 23.25 13.70 -8.68
C GLN A 71 22.44 14.94 -8.32
N ASP A 72 21.17 14.96 -8.73
CA ASP A 72 20.15 15.82 -8.13
C ASP A 72 19.13 14.97 -7.36
N ILE A 73 18.75 15.40 -6.17
CA ILE A 73 17.65 14.82 -5.40
C ILE A 73 16.50 15.82 -5.36
N ILE A 74 15.35 15.43 -5.91
CA ILE A 74 14.16 16.30 -6.04
C ILE A 74 12.93 15.68 -5.39
N GLY A 75 12.03 16.56 -4.92
CA GLY A 75 10.73 16.17 -4.40
C GLY A 75 9.74 15.92 -5.55
N ILE A 76 8.99 14.82 -5.54
CA ILE A 76 7.94 14.57 -6.54
C ILE A 76 6.85 15.66 -6.50
N GLU A 77 6.54 16.19 -5.32
CA GLU A 77 5.62 17.31 -5.14
C GLU A 77 6.17 18.59 -5.82
N SER A 78 7.46 18.89 -5.65
CA SER A 78 8.13 20.03 -6.29
C SER A 78 8.19 19.90 -7.81
N LEU A 79 8.44 18.69 -8.33
CA LEU A 79 8.45 18.42 -9.77
C LEU A 79 7.09 18.72 -10.41
N SER A 80 6.00 18.47 -9.68
CA SER A 80 4.64 18.78 -10.13
C SER A 80 4.37 20.28 -10.17
N ASN A 81 4.85 21.03 -9.18
CA ASN A 81 4.46 22.42 -8.97
C ASN A 81 5.40 23.44 -9.64
N SER A 82 6.58 23.03 -10.10
CA SER A 82 7.58 23.93 -10.69
C SER A 82 7.98 23.52 -12.10
N ASP A 83 7.58 24.32 -13.08
CA ASP A 83 7.94 24.16 -14.49
C ASP A 83 9.44 24.34 -14.69
N HIS A 84 10.02 25.35 -14.03
CA HIS A 84 11.45 25.60 -14.05
C HIS A 84 12.25 24.38 -13.55
N LEU A 85 11.84 23.76 -12.43
CA LEU A 85 12.50 22.56 -11.93
C LEU A 85 12.37 21.40 -12.92
N TYR A 86 11.18 21.17 -13.48
CA TYR A 86 10.95 20.13 -14.48
C TYR A 86 11.83 20.32 -15.73
N LEU A 87 11.90 21.55 -16.26
CA LEU A 87 12.72 21.88 -17.43
C LEU A 87 14.21 21.71 -17.12
N LYS A 88 14.68 22.15 -15.94
CA LYS A 88 16.06 21.94 -15.49
C LYS A 88 16.44 20.45 -15.47
N CYS A 89 15.61 19.60 -14.87
CA CYS A 89 15.84 18.16 -14.84
C CYS A 89 15.83 17.54 -16.24
N ARG A 90 14.88 17.96 -17.08
CA ARG A 90 14.79 17.51 -18.48
C ARG A 90 16.05 17.85 -19.27
N ASP A 91 16.56 19.07 -19.11
CA ASP A 91 17.72 19.55 -19.88
C ASP A 91 19.01 18.89 -19.40
N LYS A 92 19.15 18.60 -18.10
CA LYS A 92 20.27 17.80 -17.57
C LYS A 92 20.24 16.36 -18.10
N LEU A 93 19.06 15.70 -18.08
CA LEU A 93 18.91 14.36 -18.65
C LEU A 93 19.22 14.31 -20.15
N LYS A 94 18.81 15.33 -20.91
CA LYS A 94 19.12 15.41 -22.35
C LYS A 94 20.61 15.63 -22.65
N LYS A 95 21.33 16.31 -21.77
CA LYS A 95 22.78 16.58 -21.93
C LYS A 95 23.64 15.40 -21.50
N SER A 96 23.12 14.57 -20.60
CA SER A 96 23.78 13.36 -20.13
C SER A 96 23.83 12.31 -21.24
N SER A 97 24.98 11.66 -21.37
CA SER A 97 25.18 10.54 -22.30
C SER A 97 24.82 9.19 -21.66
N ASN A 98 24.94 9.12 -20.32
CA ASN A 98 24.66 7.94 -19.53
C ASN A 98 23.97 8.32 -18.20
N SER A 99 22.65 8.46 -18.23
CA SER A 99 21.87 8.89 -17.07
C SER A 99 21.14 7.74 -16.38
N TYR A 100 21.00 7.90 -15.06
CA TYR A 100 20.22 7.00 -14.20
C TYR A 100 19.13 7.79 -13.46
N ILE A 101 17.88 7.42 -13.63
CA ILE A 101 16.75 8.02 -12.90
C ILE A 101 16.15 7.01 -11.91
N ILE A 102 15.89 7.46 -10.68
CA ILE A 102 15.34 6.63 -9.63
C ILE A 102 14.08 7.29 -9.07
N MET A 103 12.99 6.53 -8.99
CA MET A 103 11.75 6.93 -8.32
C MET A 103 11.59 6.16 -7.01
N ASP A 104 11.92 6.82 -5.92
CA ASP A 104 11.65 6.34 -4.56
C ASP A 104 10.19 6.59 -4.16
N GLU A 105 9.60 5.67 -3.40
CA GLU A 105 8.16 5.63 -3.10
C GLU A 105 7.29 5.69 -4.37
N SER A 106 7.56 4.80 -5.33
CA SER A 106 6.95 4.78 -6.66
C SER A 106 5.41 4.77 -6.70
N LEU A 107 4.73 4.38 -5.61
CA LEU A 107 3.26 4.51 -5.51
C LEU A 107 2.78 5.97 -5.57
N LYS A 108 3.64 6.96 -5.35
CA LYS A 108 3.30 8.38 -5.57
C LYS A 108 2.92 8.67 -7.02
N ILE A 109 3.44 7.91 -7.99
CA ILE A 109 3.10 8.09 -9.41
C ILE A 109 1.98 7.17 -9.92
N LYS A 110 1.24 6.47 -9.03
CA LYS A 110 0.17 5.54 -9.43
C LYS A 110 -0.95 6.15 -10.29
N ASN A 111 -1.27 7.42 -10.09
CA ASN A 111 -2.38 8.09 -10.77
C ASN A 111 -1.97 8.65 -12.15
N LYS A 112 -2.18 7.88 -13.23
CA LYS A 112 -1.82 8.24 -14.62
C LYS A 112 -2.14 9.70 -15.03
N PRO A 113 -3.35 10.25 -14.82
CA PRO A 113 -3.66 11.63 -15.22
C PRO A 113 -2.94 12.71 -14.40
N ALA A 114 -2.39 12.40 -13.23
CA ALA A 114 -1.75 13.40 -12.39
C ALA A 114 -0.50 14.00 -13.06
N LEU A 115 -0.34 15.33 -13.00
CA LEU A 115 0.77 16.04 -13.62
C LEU A 115 2.14 15.50 -13.16
N ARG A 116 2.29 15.22 -11.85
CA ARG A 116 3.48 14.58 -11.28
C ARG A 116 3.84 13.25 -11.96
N THR A 117 2.85 12.41 -12.24
CA THR A 117 3.04 11.11 -12.90
C THR A 117 3.45 11.32 -14.35
N GLN A 118 2.75 12.20 -15.07
CA GLN A 118 3.07 12.51 -16.47
C GLN A 118 4.49 13.08 -16.61
N ARG A 119 4.90 13.98 -15.72
CA ARG A 119 6.25 14.56 -15.70
C ARG A 119 7.31 13.50 -15.38
N ALA A 120 7.11 12.69 -14.34
CA ALA A 120 8.04 11.63 -13.98
C ALA A 120 8.27 10.64 -15.13
N ILE A 121 7.19 10.18 -15.80
CA ILE A 121 7.29 9.27 -16.96
C ILE A 121 7.96 9.96 -18.16
N LYS A 122 7.69 11.24 -18.41
CA LYS A 122 8.35 12.00 -19.49
C LYS A 122 9.86 12.14 -19.25
N LEU A 123 10.26 12.40 -18.00
CA LEU A 123 11.68 12.44 -17.63
C LEU A 123 12.32 11.06 -17.74
N SER A 124 11.64 10.00 -17.29
CA SER A 124 12.22 8.66 -17.29
C SER A 124 12.57 8.16 -18.69
N ARG A 125 11.75 8.52 -19.69
CA ARG A 125 12.01 8.21 -21.11
C ARG A 125 13.29 8.84 -21.67
N LEU A 126 13.84 9.87 -21.01
CA LEU A 126 15.11 10.50 -21.40
C LEU A 126 16.32 9.80 -20.76
N ALA A 127 16.12 9.00 -19.71
CA ALA A 127 17.20 8.33 -18.99
C ALA A 127 17.58 7.00 -19.63
N ASN A 128 18.86 6.62 -19.55
CA ASN A 128 19.35 5.31 -20.02
C ASN A 128 18.91 4.19 -19.06
N TYR A 129 19.05 4.44 -17.76
CA TYR A 129 18.72 3.50 -16.69
C TYR A 129 17.60 4.03 -15.81
N ARG A 130 16.67 3.16 -15.39
CA ARG A 130 15.49 3.54 -14.60
C ARG A 130 15.24 2.54 -13.48
N LEU A 131 15.13 3.04 -12.26
CA LEU A 131 14.80 2.23 -11.11
C LEU A 131 13.56 2.78 -10.40
N ILE A 132 12.63 1.91 -10.02
CA ILE A 132 11.59 2.25 -9.06
C ILE A 132 11.85 1.54 -7.75
N MET A 133 11.56 2.18 -6.63
CA MET A 133 11.71 1.59 -5.31
C MET A 133 10.44 1.78 -4.51
N ASN A 134 9.99 0.72 -3.84
CA ASN A 134 8.92 0.81 -2.86
C ASN A 134 8.89 -0.37 -1.88
N GLY A 135 8.13 -0.25 -0.78
CA GLY A 135 7.81 -1.37 0.12
C GLY A 135 6.93 -2.45 -0.52
N THR A 136 5.96 -2.05 -1.34
CA THR A 136 5.04 -2.96 -2.04
C THR A 136 4.71 -2.48 -3.44
N PRO A 137 4.50 -3.39 -4.41
CA PRO A 137 4.23 -3.01 -5.80
C PRO A 137 2.87 -2.30 -5.99
N LEU A 138 1.92 -2.53 -5.09
CA LEU A 138 0.53 -2.08 -5.21
C LEU A 138 0.08 -1.32 -3.98
N SER A 139 -0.88 -0.39 -4.17
CA SER A 139 -1.59 0.27 -3.07
C SER A 139 -3.05 -0.18 -2.92
N ARG A 140 -3.77 -0.32 -4.04
CA ARG A 140 -5.21 -0.61 -4.05
C ARG A 140 -5.62 -1.63 -5.11
N ASN A 141 -5.05 -1.54 -6.32
CA ASN A 141 -5.36 -2.43 -7.43
C ASN A 141 -4.21 -2.50 -8.43
N ILE A 142 -4.27 -3.44 -9.38
CA ILE A 142 -3.22 -3.66 -10.39
C ILE A 142 -3.00 -2.47 -11.33
N LEU A 143 -3.95 -1.53 -11.44
CA LEU A 143 -3.75 -0.33 -12.25
C LEU A 143 -2.63 0.56 -11.68
N ASP A 144 -2.30 0.41 -10.40
CA ASP A 144 -1.17 1.09 -9.78
C ASP A 144 0.17 0.70 -10.43
N LEU A 145 0.27 -0.49 -11.06
CA LEU A 145 1.47 -0.93 -11.77
C LEU A 145 1.65 -0.22 -13.09
N TRP A 146 0.57 0.15 -13.76
CA TRP A 146 0.64 0.71 -15.11
C TRP A 146 1.64 1.87 -15.19
N SER A 147 1.46 2.87 -14.32
CA SER A 147 2.32 4.07 -14.31
C SER A 147 3.76 3.75 -13.87
N GLN A 148 3.95 2.72 -13.04
CA GLN A 148 5.27 2.26 -12.60
C GLN A 148 6.02 1.55 -13.73
N LEU A 149 5.34 0.68 -14.47
CA LEU A 149 5.89 -0.03 -15.62
C LEU A 149 6.12 0.92 -16.80
N GLU A 150 5.25 1.89 -17.03
CA GLU A 150 5.47 2.98 -17.99
C GLU A 150 6.69 3.85 -17.63
N PHE A 151 6.91 4.09 -16.33
CA PHE A 151 8.10 4.80 -15.87
C PHE A 151 9.36 3.99 -16.18
N LEU A 152 9.34 2.67 -15.98
CA LEU A 152 10.46 1.78 -16.29
C LEU A 152 10.66 1.62 -17.80
N SER A 153 9.68 1.10 -18.52
CA SER A 153 9.71 1.04 -19.98
C SER A 153 8.33 0.65 -20.51
N PRO A 154 7.77 1.39 -21.48
CA PRO A 154 6.53 0.98 -22.15
C PRO A 154 6.66 -0.38 -22.86
N LYS A 155 7.89 -0.83 -23.15
CA LYS A 155 8.17 -2.13 -23.78
C LYS A 155 7.91 -3.33 -22.86
N ILE A 156 7.84 -3.15 -21.53
CA ILE A 156 7.60 -4.27 -20.59
C ILE A 156 6.21 -4.85 -20.81
N LEU A 157 5.20 -3.98 -20.86
CA LEU A 157 3.83 -4.40 -21.14
C LEU A 157 3.55 -4.46 -22.63
N ASN A 158 4.11 -3.53 -23.41
CA ASN A 158 3.84 -3.36 -24.84
C ASN A 158 2.33 -3.28 -25.16
N LEU A 159 1.57 -2.63 -24.28
CA LEU A 159 0.13 -2.40 -24.41
C LEU A 159 -0.13 -0.90 -24.31
N SER A 160 -1.31 -0.45 -24.72
CA SER A 160 -1.87 0.85 -24.31
C SER A 160 -2.61 0.70 -22.98
N PHE A 161 -2.86 1.82 -22.29
CA PHE A 161 -3.61 1.77 -21.02
C PHE A 161 -5.02 1.19 -21.19
N SER A 162 -5.66 1.42 -22.34
CA SER A 162 -6.97 0.85 -22.64
C SER A 162 -6.89 -0.66 -22.84
N GLN A 163 -5.88 -1.15 -23.56
CA GLN A 163 -5.63 -2.58 -23.71
C GLN A 163 -5.29 -3.23 -22.38
N PHE A 164 -4.41 -2.64 -21.57
CA PHE A 164 -4.11 -3.13 -20.22
C PHE A 164 -5.37 -3.31 -19.37
N LYS A 165 -6.25 -2.30 -19.35
CA LYS A 165 -7.54 -2.39 -18.67
C LYS A 165 -8.40 -3.55 -19.20
N LYS A 166 -8.52 -3.70 -20.52
CA LYS A 166 -9.31 -4.77 -21.14
C LYS A 166 -8.72 -6.16 -20.88
N THR A 167 -7.39 -6.29 -20.87
CA THR A 167 -6.70 -7.57 -20.70
C THR A 167 -6.75 -8.07 -19.26
N PHE A 168 -6.68 -7.16 -18.27
CA PHE A 168 -6.48 -7.54 -16.87
C PHE A 168 -7.63 -7.16 -15.92
N CYS A 169 -8.61 -6.35 -16.34
CA CYS A 169 -9.70 -5.89 -15.47
C CYS A 169 -11.07 -6.17 -16.09
N GLU A 170 -11.97 -6.77 -15.30
CA GLU A 170 -13.40 -6.82 -15.57
C GLU A 170 -14.08 -5.64 -14.87
N TYR A 171 -14.77 -4.81 -15.64
CA TYR A 171 -15.51 -3.66 -15.14
C TYR A 171 -17.01 -3.96 -15.07
N VAL A 172 -17.66 -3.39 -14.06
CA VAL A 172 -19.12 -3.25 -14.00
C VAL A 172 -19.43 -1.76 -13.99
N THR A 173 -20.28 -1.34 -14.92
CA THR A 173 -20.77 0.03 -14.99
C THR A 173 -21.96 0.17 -14.05
N ILE A 174 -21.79 0.96 -12.99
CA ILE A 174 -22.90 1.35 -12.12
C ILE A 174 -23.45 2.67 -12.64
N THR A 175 -24.71 2.65 -13.07
CA THR A 175 -25.40 3.85 -13.53
C THR A 175 -26.30 4.37 -12.41
N GLN A 176 -26.02 5.58 -11.93
CA GLN A 176 -26.90 6.32 -11.04
C GLN A 176 -27.68 7.34 -11.86
N VAL A 177 -29.01 7.25 -11.80
CA VAL A 177 -29.92 8.22 -12.43
C VAL A 177 -30.49 9.09 -11.33
N SER A 178 -30.26 10.40 -11.40
CA SER A 178 -30.91 11.36 -10.49
C SER A 178 -31.43 12.56 -11.27
N LYS A 179 -32.73 12.86 -11.14
CA LYS A 179 -33.47 14.01 -11.72
C LYS A 179 -32.84 14.54 -13.03
N ASN A 180 -32.88 13.72 -14.09
CA ASN A 180 -32.38 14.00 -15.45
C ASN A 180 -30.85 14.08 -15.67
N LYS A 181 -30.02 13.67 -14.69
CA LYS A 181 -28.60 13.41 -14.89
C LYS A 181 -28.31 11.93 -14.69
N GLN A 182 -27.86 11.27 -15.75
CA GLN A 182 -27.32 9.92 -15.72
C GLN A 182 -25.81 10.03 -15.50
N GLN A 183 -25.32 9.50 -14.38
CA GLN A 183 -23.90 9.35 -14.11
C GLN A 183 -23.56 7.87 -14.03
N SER A 184 -22.70 7.42 -14.94
CA SER A 184 -22.18 6.05 -14.95
C SER A 184 -20.76 6.05 -14.41
N MET A 185 -20.46 5.14 -13.49
CA MET A 185 -19.12 4.91 -12.95
C MET A 185 -18.73 3.45 -13.16
N ASP A 186 -17.58 3.23 -13.79
CA ASP A 186 -17.01 1.90 -13.94
C ASP A 186 -16.24 1.50 -12.69
N ILE A 187 -16.61 0.37 -12.10
CA ILE A 187 -15.95 -0.23 -10.95
C ILE A 187 -15.29 -1.53 -11.39
N ILE A 188 -14.06 -1.77 -10.96
CA ILE A 188 -13.38 -3.05 -11.20
C ILE A 188 -14.03 -4.11 -10.32
N LYS A 189 -14.62 -5.13 -10.95
CA LYS A 189 -15.25 -6.27 -10.27
C LYS A 189 -14.25 -7.39 -10.01
N LYS A 190 -13.41 -7.73 -11.00
CA LYS A 190 -12.48 -8.85 -10.98
C LYS A 190 -11.23 -8.56 -11.83
N TYR A 191 -10.14 -9.27 -11.56
CA TYR A 191 -8.94 -9.28 -12.39
C TYR A 191 -8.80 -10.60 -13.15
N HIS A 192 -8.18 -10.53 -14.32
CA HIS A 192 -7.92 -11.66 -15.20
C HIS A 192 -6.45 -11.67 -15.61
N ASN A 193 -5.94 -12.83 -16.04
CA ASN A 193 -4.59 -12.99 -16.61
C ASN A 193 -3.46 -12.47 -15.70
N LEU A 194 -3.61 -12.58 -14.38
CA LEU A 194 -2.59 -12.09 -13.44
C LEU A 194 -1.27 -12.86 -13.64
N GLU A 195 -1.30 -14.19 -13.75
CA GLU A 195 -0.13 -15.03 -14.04
C GLU A 195 0.72 -14.51 -15.22
N TYR A 196 0.05 -14.14 -16.31
CA TYR A 196 0.70 -13.56 -17.48
C TYR A 196 1.32 -12.19 -17.18
N LEU A 197 0.60 -11.32 -16.45
CA LEU A 197 1.15 -10.04 -16.00
C LEU A 197 2.42 -10.23 -15.16
N TYR A 198 2.46 -11.24 -14.29
CA TYR A 198 3.65 -11.56 -13.52
C TYR A 198 4.80 -12.03 -14.40
N GLN A 199 4.54 -12.91 -15.36
CA GLN A 199 5.56 -13.37 -16.31
C GLN A 199 6.23 -12.19 -17.03
N LEU A 200 5.46 -11.17 -17.41
CA LEU A 200 5.99 -9.98 -18.10
C LEU A 200 6.91 -9.13 -17.20
N ILE A 201 6.60 -9.01 -15.91
CA ILE A 201 7.33 -8.10 -15.01
C ILE A 201 8.43 -8.79 -14.20
N ALA A 202 8.31 -10.10 -13.97
CA ALA A 202 9.19 -10.88 -13.09
C ALA A 202 10.69 -10.69 -13.35
N PRO A 203 11.18 -10.61 -14.61
CA PRO A 203 12.60 -10.41 -14.89
C PRO A 203 13.12 -9.08 -14.33
N PHE A 204 12.29 -8.04 -14.36
CA PHE A 204 12.66 -6.67 -13.99
C PHE A 204 12.34 -6.35 -12.53
N THR A 205 11.73 -7.28 -11.79
CA THR A 205 11.28 -7.04 -10.42
C THR A 205 12.06 -7.89 -9.44
N PHE A 206 12.61 -7.26 -8.42
CA PHE A 206 13.08 -7.95 -7.22
C PHE A 206 12.18 -7.58 -6.05
N SER A 207 11.64 -8.59 -5.38
CA SER A 207 10.87 -8.41 -4.15
C SER A 207 11.43 -9.30 -3.06
N SER A 208 11.91 -8.69 -1.98
CA SER A 208 12.14 -9.42 -0.74
C SER A 208 10.92 -9.21 0.15
N SER A 209 10.02 -10.19 0.22
CA SER A 209 9.18 -10.33 1.40
C SER A 209 10.11 -10.44 2.61
N LEU A 210 9.76 -9.78 3.72
CA LEU A 210 10.27 -10.24 5.01
C LEU A 210 9.70 -11.65 5.17
N GLU A 211 10.50 -12.66 4.89
CA GLU A 211 10.29 -13.99 5.46
C GLU A 211 10.70 -13.89 6.91
N LEU A 212 9.77 -13.40 7.73
CA LEU A 212 9.82 -13.74 9.14
C LEU A 212 9.45 -15.23 9.21
N LYS A 213 10.15 -16.02 10.03
CA LYS A 213 9.73 -17.39 10.38
C LYS A 213 8.46 -17.40 11.26
N VAL A 214 7.57 -16.42 11.04
CA VAL A 214 6.36 -16.19 11.81
C VAL A 214 5.21 -15.94 10.86
N ASN A 215 4.09 -16.58 11.14
CA ASN A 215 2.88 -16.52 10.35
C ASN A 215 2.02 -15.32 10.78
N TRP A 216 1.07 -14.97 9.92
CA TRP A 216 -0.03 -14.09 10.27
C TRP A 216 -1.36 -14.84 10.24
N HIS A 217 -2.22 -14.55 11.20
CA HIS A 217 -3.54 -15.15 11.31
C HIS A 217 -4.59 -14.05 11.31
N TYR A 218 -5.43 -14.01 10.28
CA TYR A 218 -6.62 -13.16 10.26
C TYR A 218 -7.80 -13.97 10.79
N ILE A 219 -8.38 -13.52 11.90
CA ILE A 219 -9.46 -14.22 12.59
C ILE A 219 -10.63 -13.26 12.69
N ARG A 220 -11.76 -13.67 12.10
CA ARG A 220 -13.02 -12.97 12.22
C ARG A 220 -13.74 -13.46 13.48
N HIS A 221 -14.23 -12.52 14.28
CA HIS A 221 -15.14 -12.78 15.39
C HIS A 221 -16.44 -12.07 15.11
N ASP A 222 -17.53 -12.84 15.07
CA ASP A 222 -18.86 -12.30 14.88
C ASP A 222 -19.44 -11.86 16.22
N PHE A 223 -20.17 -10.74 16.22
CA PHE A 223 -20.97 -10.29 17.35
C PHE A 223 -22.37 -9.91 16.88
N THR A 224 -23.33 -10.09 17.78
CA THR A 224 -24.72 -9.70 17.59
C THR A 224 -24.92 -8.28 18.10
N ILE A 225 -25.56 -7.44 17.29
CA ILE A 225 -26.00 -6.12 17.72
C ILE A 225 -27.36 -6.28 18.39
N ASP A 226 -27.48 -5.72 19.59
CA ASP A 226 -28.73 -5.71 20.37
C ASP A 226 -29.89 -5.09 19.56
N ASP A 227 -31.11 -5.61 19.75
CA ASP A 227 -32.29 -5.25 18.94
C ASP A 227 -32.55 -3.73 18.90
N GLU A 228 -32.38 -3.02 20.02
CA GLU A 228 -32.55 -1.56 20.09
C GLU A 228 -31.54 -0.82 19.20
N LEU A 229 -30.27 -1.26 19.22
CA LEU A 229 -29.21 -0.67 18.40
C LEU A 229 -29.37 -1.04 16.93
N LEU A 230 -29.87 -2.25 16.66
CA LEU A 230 -30.15 -2.73 15.31
C LEU A 230 -31.32 -1.96 14.69
N GLN A 231 -32.39 -1.70 15.45
CA GLN A 231 -33.48 -0.84 15.03
C GLN A 231 -32.96 0.56 14.68
N LYS A 232 -32.17 1.16 15.56
CA LYS A 232 -31.55 2.47 15.32
C LYS A 232 -30.65 2.49 14.08
N TYR A 233 -29.91 1.40 13.83
CA TYR A 233 -29.11 1.24 12.62
C TYR A 233 -29.97 1.31 11.35
N TYR A 234 -31.12 0.61 11.34
CA TYR A 234 -32.05 0.62 10.21
C TYR A 234 -32.76 1.96 10.05
N GLU A 235 -33.15 2.62 11.14
CA GLU A 235 -33.73 3.97 11.10
C GLU A 235 -32.77 4.99 10.46
N ILE A 236 -31.49 4.98 10.88
CA ILE A 236 -30.46 5.83 10.28
C ILE A 236 -30.31 5.49 8.80
N LYS A 237 -30.19 4.20 8.45
CA LYS A 237 -30.05 3.75 7.06
C LYS A 237 -31.20 4.24 6.20
N ASP A 238 -32.44 4.09 6.67
CA ASP A 238 -33.64 4.43 5.92
C ASP A 238 -33.80 5.95 5.77
N ASP A 239 -33.48 6.74 6.79
CA ASP A 239 -33.42 8.21 6.70
C ASP A 239 -32.42 8.66 5.62
N TYR A 240 -31.22 8.06 5.59
CA TYR A 240 -30.24 8.35 4.55
C TYR A 240 -30.74 7.96 3.15
N LEU A 241 -31.36 6.80 3.00
CA LEU A 241 -31.92 6.35 1.70
C LEU A 241 -33.06 7.27 1.23
N GLN A 242 -33.93 7.69 2.14
CA GLN A 242 -35.01 8.64 1.84
C GLN A 242 -34.45 10.01 1.44
N LYS A 243 -33.45 10.53 2.17
CA LYS A 243 -32.77 11.80 1.81
C LYS A 243 -32.09 11.72 0.44
N ALA A 244 -31.45 10.59 0.12
CA ALA A 244 -30.84 10.36 -1.19
C ALA A 244 -31.89 10.39 -2.31
N ALA A 245 -33.04 9.76 -2.08
CA ALA A 245 -34.14 9.71 -3.03
C ALA A 245 -34.83 11.07 -3.22
N ALA A 246 -35.06 11.81 -2.13
CA ALA A 246 -35.83 13.07 -2.14
C ALA A 246 -35.05 14.27 -2.73
N TYR A 247 -33.79 14.44 -2.33
CA TYR A 247 -33.08 15.71 -2.55
C TYR A 247 -32.09 15.72 -3.71
N THR A 248 -31.81 14.61 -4.40
CA THR A 248 -30.73 14.57 -5.42
C THR A 248 -29.40 15.09 -4.86
N ILE A 249 -29.18 14.90 -3.56
CA ILE A 249 -27.92 15.27 -2.91
C ILE A 249 -26.96 14.10 -3.05
N ASN A 250 -25.72 14.41 -3.42
CA ASN A 250 -24.62 13.45 -3.43
C ASN A 250 -24.28 13.09 -1.97
N ILE A 251 -24.98 12.09 -1.42
CA ILE A 251 -24.73 11.64 -0.05
C ILE A 251 -23.33 11.05 0.00
N ASN A 252 -22.50 11.60 0.89
CA ASN A 252 -21.19 11.06 1.14
C ASN A 252 -21.33 9.71 1.85
N PHE A 253 -21.25 8.62 1.10
CA PHE A 253 -21.32 7.25 1.62
C PHE A 253 -20.37 7.03 2.80
N LEU A 254 -19.19 7.65 2.77
CA LEU A 254 -18.22 7.50 3.85
C LEU A 254 -18.71 8.14 5.15
N GLU A 255 -19.36 9.29 5.07
CA GLU A 255 -19.98 9.95 6.22
C GLU A 255 -21.15 9.12 6.77
N MET A 256 -22.07 8.69 5.90
CA MET A 256 -23.17 7.80 6.27
C MET A 256 -22.68 6.54 6.98
N SER A 257 -21.69 5.85 6.41
CA SER A 257 -21.13 4.64 6.97
C SER A 257 -20.50 4.85 8.36
N GLN A 258 -19.93 6.05 8.61
CA GLN A 258 -19.39 6.40 9.92
C GLN A 258 -20.50 6.59 10.95
N VAL A 259 -21.58 7.28 10.59
CA VAL A 259 -22.73 7.50 11.48
C VAL A 259 -23.42 6.17 11.82
N MET A 260 -23.66 5.34 10.80
CA MET A 260 -24.24 4.01 10.99
C MET A 260 -23.36 3.12 11.89
N GLN A 261 -22.06 3.04 11.64
CA GLN A 261 -21.18 2.21 12.47
C GLN A 261 -21.01 2.75 13.90
N HIS A 262 -21.09 4.07 14.08
CA HIS A 262 -21.04 4.69 15.41
C HIS A 262 -22.26 4.30 16.28
N CYS A 263 -23.40 3.91 15.70
CA CYS A 263 -24.58 3.56 16.50
C CYS A 263 -24.38 2.25 17.29
N TYR A 264 -23.65 1.28 16.74
CA TYR A 264 -23.40 -0.03 17.36
C TYR A 264 -21.95 -0.22 17.82
N CYS A 265 -21.13 0.84 17.84
CA CYS A 265 -19.70 0.72 18.15
C CYS A 265 -19.42 0.19 19.56
N LEU A 266 -20.34 0.37 20.51
CA LEU A 266 -20.23 -0.11 21.89
C LEU A 266 -21.09 -1.36 22.18
N SER A 267 -21.41 -2.16 21.17
CA SER A 267 -22.17 -3.42 21.38
C SER A 267 -21.50 -4.26 22.46
N SER A 268 -22.29 -4.74 23.43
CA SER A 268 -21.81 -5.39 24.65
C SER A 268 -20.97 -6.63 24.37
N GLU A 269 -21.42 -7.48 23.44
CA GLU A 269 -20.70 -8.68 23.01
C GLU A 269 -19.27 -8.42 22.52
N LYS A 270 -18.99 -7.22 21.95
CA LYS A 270 -17.62 -6.86 21.55
C LYS A 270 -16.68 -6.85 22.74
N PHE A 271 -17.13 -6.36 23.90
CA PHE A 271 -16.32 -6.33 25.11
C PHE A 271 -16.08 -7.74 25.65
N THR A 272 -17.10 -8.60 25.62
CA THR A 272 -16.96 -10.02 26.00
C THR A 272 -15.94 -10.75 25.12
N ILE A 273 -16.00 -10.54 23.80
CA ILE A 273 -15.01 -11.09 22.87
C ILE A 273 -13.63 -10.54 23.17
N VAL A 274 -13.46 -9.23 23.35
CA VAL A 274 -12.17 -8.63 23.71
C VAL A 274 -11.63 -9.24 24.99
N GLU A 275 -12.45 -9.35 26.04
CA GLU A 275 -12.06 -9.93 27.33
C GLU A 275 -11.52 -11.36 27.15
N SER A 276 -12.20 -12.20 26.37
CA SER A 276 -11.74 -13.55 26.06
C SER A 276 -10.41 -13.59 25.28
N LEU A 277 -10.17 -12.60 24.40
CA LEU A 277 -8.99 -12.56 23.54
C LEU A 277 -7.76 -12.06 24.29
N ILE A 278 -7.95 -11.13 25.22
CA ILE A 278 -6.84 -10.51 25.97
C ILE A 278 -6.42 -11.34 27.18
N ALA A 279 -7.24 -12.27 27.66
CA ALA A 279 -6.97 -13.04 28.88
C ALA A 279 -5.59 -13.72 28.84
N GLY A 280 -4.67 -13.26 29.69
CA GLY A 280 -3.29 -13.74 29.77
C GLY A 280 -2.38 -13.29 28.62
N LYS A 281 -2.82 -12.33 27.81
CA LYS A 281 -2.12 -11.74 26.64
C LYS A 281 -2.18 -10.21 26.62
N GLU A 282 -2.52 -9.60 27.74
CA GLU A 282 -2.76 -8.15 27.86
C GLU A 282 -1.52 -7.33 27.46
N ALA A 283 -0.33 -7.83 27.85
CA ALA A 283 0.95 -7.16 27.58
C ALA A 283 1.38 -7.22 26.09
N THR A 284 0.90 -8.20 25.33
CA THR A 284 1.27 -8.39 23.91
C THR A 284 0.14 -8.05 22.94
N THR A 285 -0.98 -7.54 23.46
CA THR A 285 -2.15 -7.15 22.67
C THR A 285 -2.28 -5.63 22.54
N ILE A 286 -2.63 -5.19 21.33
CA ILE A 286 -3.03 -3.81 21.06
C ILE A 286 -4.43 -3.76 20.46
N ILE A 287 -5.27 -2.87 20.97
CA ILE A 287 -6.62 -2.66 20.47
C ILE A 287 -6.67 -1.39 19.63
N PHE A 288 -7.06 -1.54 18.37
CA PHE A 288 -7.32 -0.44 17.45
C PHE A 288 -8.81 -0.11 17.45
N CYS A 289 -9.11 1.16 17.67
CA CYS A 289 -10.46 1.71 17.56
C CYS A 289 -10.47 2.91 16.61
N LYS A 290 -11.67 3.29 16.18
CA LYS A 290 -11.88 4.39 15.24
C LYS A 290 -12.53 5.58 15.92
N TYR A 291 -13.49 5.31 16.81
CA TYR A 291 -14.26 6.36 17.46
C TYR A 291 -13.67 6.73 18.82
N LYS A 292 -13.69 8.03 19.14
CA LYS A 292 -13.28 8.53 20.46
C LYS A 292 -14.08 7.87 21.59
N ARG A 293 -15.39 7.66 21.36
CA ARG A 293 -16.27 6.98 22.30
C ARG A 293 -15.84 5.52 22.56
N SER A 294 -15.41 4.80 21.52
CA SER A 294 -14.84 3.46 21.66
C SER A 294 -13.52 3.50 22.43
N GLU A 295 -12.64 4.46 22.13
CA GLU A 295 -11.37 4.65 22.85
C GLU A 295 -11.60 4.84 24.35
N GLU A 296 -12.48 5.77 24.74
CA GLU A 296 -12.80 6.07 26.14
C GLU A 296 -13.39 4.85 26.86
N ALA A 297 -14.32 4.13 26.22
CA ALA A 297 -14.93 2.92 26.79
C ALA A 297 -13.93 1.79 26.98
N LEU A 298 -13.06 1.55 25.98
CA LEU A 298 -12.01 0.54 26.05
C LEU A 298 -10.97 0.87 27.12
N ILE A 299 -10.56 2.14 27.26
CA ILE A 299 -9.58 2.54 28.29
C ILE A 299 -10.14 2.28 29.68
N LYS A 300 -11.43 2.54 29.87
CA LYS A 300 -12.11 2.25 31.13
C LYS A 300 -12.24 0.74 31.40
N ALA A 301 -12.56 -0.05 30.38
CA ALA A 301 -12.78 -1.49 30.52
C ALA A 301 -11.47 -2.29 30.65
N PHE A 302 -10.42 -1.89 29.93
CA PHE A 302 -9.17 -2.65 29.79
C PHE A 302 -7.94 -1.76 30.04
N PRO A 303 -7.73 -1.27 31.28
CA PRO A 303 -6.68 -0.30 31.58
C PRO A 303 -5.26 -0.81 31.34
N ASN A 304 -5.07 -2.13 31.38
CA ASN A 304 -3.77 -2.79 31.22
C ASN A 304 -3.41 -3.13 29.76
N VAL A 305 -4.32 -2.86 28.81
CA VAL A 305 -4.12 -3.16 27.39
C VAL A 305 -3.81 -1.88 26.63
N LYS A 306 -2.89 -1.94 25.66
CA LYS A 306 -2.60 -0.78 24.83
C LYS A 306 -3.78 -0.50 23.90
N ILE A 307 -4.37 0.69 24.01
CA ILE A 307 -5.43 1.15 23.11
C ILE A 307 -4.88 2.28 22.24
N THR A 308 -5.21 2.25 20.95
CA THR A 308 -4.82 3.27 20.00
C THR A 308 -5.90 3.50 18.94
N THR A 309 -5.79 4.62 18.24
CA THR A 309 -6.62 4.91 17.07
C THR A 309 -5.81 4.78 15.78
N PHE A 310 -6.48 4.51 14.67
CA PHE A 310 -5.84 4.46 13.34
C PHE A 310 -5.05 5.74 13.04
N ALA A 311 -5.59 6.91 13.39
CA ALA A 311 -4.93 8.21 13.20
C ALA A 311 -3.70 8.39 14.12
N LYS A 312 -3.73 7.92 15.37
CA LYS A 312 -2.57 8.02 16.27
C LYS A 312 -1.45 7.03 15.91
N SER A 313 -1.75 5.99 15.14
CA SER A 313 -0.76 4.99 14.72
C SER A 313 0.23 5.48 13.63
N SER A 314 -0.07 6.60 12.96
CA SER A 314 0.81 7.18 11.95
C SER A 314 2.06 7.84 12.53
N TYR A 315 2.10 8.13 13.84
CA TYR A 315 3.20 8.87 14.51
C TYR A 315 4.46 8.05 14.81
N GLY A 316 4.72 6.95 14.10
CA GLY A 316 6.04 6.31 14.16
C GLY A 316 6.28 5.37 15.36
N LEU A 317 5.26 5.02 16.15
CA LEU A 317 5.41 4.13 17.31
C LEU A 317 6.07 2.79 16.94
N ASN A 318 7.02 2.34 17.76
CA ASN A 318 7.57 0.99 17.69
C ASN A 318 6.65 0.03 18.46
N LEU A 319 6.00 -0.89 17.74
CA LEU A 319 5.06 -1.86 18.31
C LEU A 319 5.53 -3.31 18.11
N GLN A 320 6.84 -3.55 17.89
CA GLN A 320 7.39 -4.90 17.68
C GLN A 320 7.14 -5.87 18.83
N TYR A 321 6.98 -5.37 20.05
CA TYR A 321 6.73 -6.18 21.23
C TYR A 321 5.32 -6.82 21.22
N TYR A 322 4.38 -6.22 20.49
CA TYR A 322 3.03 -6.75 20.33
C TYR A 322 3.01 -7.78 19.20
N ASN A 323 2.25 -8.85 19.38
CA ASN A 323 1.99 -9.83 18.34
C ASN A 323 0.48 -10.08 18.15
N GLN A 324 -0.38 -9.36 18.86
CA GLN A 324 -1.83 -9.42 18.67
C GLN A 324 -2.42 -8.02 18.42
N ILE A 325 -3.21 -7.87 17.38
CA ILE A 325 -4.05 -6.69 17.15
C ILE A 325 -5.51 -7.10 17.19
N ILE A 326 -6.30 -6.39 17.99
CA ILE A 326 -7.77 -6.46 17.94
C ILE A 326 -8.29 -5.19 17.27
N TYR A 327 -8.99 -5.34 16.16
CA TYR A 327 -9.68 -4.24 15.49
C TYR A 327 -11.10 -4.16 16.02
N PHE A 328 -11.28 -3.33 17.06
CA PHE A 328 -12.55 -3.16 17.73
C PHE A 328 -13.56 -2.46 16.81
N ASP A 329 -13.14 -1.43 16.07
CA ASP A 329 -13.98 -0.77 15.06
C ASP A 329 -13.39 -0.99 13.67
N LYS A 330 -14.25 -1.24 12.66
CA LYS A 330 -13.76 -1.42 11.30
C LYS A 330 -13.41 -0.10 10.62
N THR A 331 -12.40 -0.13 9.74
CA THR A 331 -12.02 1.00 8.88
C THR A 331 -12.16 0.64 7.41
N PHE A 332 -12.70 1.57 6.60
CA PHE A 332 -12.68 1.46 5.13
C PHE A 332 -11.30 1.81 4.54
N ASP A 333 -10.43 2.46 5.31
CA ASP A 333 -9.11 2.86 4.85
C ASP A 333 -8.10 1.72 5.01
N TYR A 334 -7.98 0.93 3.94
CA TYR A 334 -6.99 -0.15 3.84
C TYR A 334 -5.55 0.33 4.09
N SER A 335 -5.22 1.59 3.78
CA SER A 335 -3.85 2.09 4.00
C SER A 335 -3.53 2.27 5.49
N GLN A 336 -4.53 2.65 6.30
CA GLN A 336 -4.40 2.69 7.75
C GLN A 336 -4.27 1.28 8.32
N ARG A 337 -5.03 0.33 7.78
CA ARG A 337 -4.99 -1.08 8.15
C ARG A 337 -3.64 -1.73 7.84
N ASP A 338 -3.14 -1.60 6.61
CA ASP A 338 -1.82 -2.10 6.21
C ASP A 338 -0.70 -1.46 7.05
N GLN A 339 -0.80 -0.16 7.35
CA GLN A 339 0.14 0.51 8.24
C GLN A 339 0.12 -0.07 9.65
N SER A 340 -1.05 -0.30 10.26
CA SER A 340 -1.15 -0.85 11.61
C SER A 340 -0.60 -2.28 11.70
N GLU A 341 -0.93 -3.14 10.72
CA GLU A 341 -0.41 -4.52 10.68
C GLU A 341 1.11 -4.55 10.58
N ARG A 342 1.69 -3.71 9.72
CA ARG A 342 3.14 -3.58 9.56
C ARG A 342 3.86 -3.00 10.79
N ARG A 343 3.13 -2.47 11.79
CA ARG A 343 3.77 -2.04 13.05
C ARG A 343 4.20 -3.21 13.91
N ILE A 344 3.47 -4.32 13.87
CA ILE A 344 3.81 -5.54 14.61
C ILE A 344 4.56 -6.55 13.72
N TYR A 345 4.18 -6.66 12.44
CA TYR A 345 4.79 -7.60 11.49
C TYR A 345 5.94 -6.93 10.72
N ARG A 346 7.08 -6.79 11.40
CA ARG A 346 8.31 -6.17 10.86
C ARG A 346 9.57 -6.86 11.38
N THR A 347 10.72 -6.52 10.80
CA THR A 347 12.04 -7.09 11.19
C THR A 347 12.23 -7.05 12.71
N GLY A 348 12.60 -8.18 13.32
CA GLY A 348 12.76 -8.32 14.77
C GLY A 348 11.56 -8.94 15.50
N GLN A 349 10.44 -9.18 14.82
CA GLN A 349 9.33 -9.98 15.36
C GLN A 349 9.70 -11.46 15.39
N THR A 350 9.48 -12.12 16.53
CA THR A 350 9.81 -13.54 16.76
C THR A 350 8.60 -14.41 17.04
N GLN A 351 7.42 -13.81 17.17
CA GLN A 351 6.15 -14.49 17.45
C GLN A 351 5.18 -14.37 16.26
N ASP A 352 4.32 -15.38 16.10
CA ASP A 352 3.20 -15.32 15.15
C ASP A 352 2.28 -14.14 15.48
N CYS A 353 1.84 -13.45 14.42
CA CYS A 353 1.02 -12.26 14.52
C CYS A 353 -0.46 -12.57 14.31
N TYR A 354 -1.31 -12.17 15.24
CA TYR A 354 -2.76 -12.42 15.19
C TYR A 354 -3.51 -11.11 14.99
N TYR A 355 -4.44 -11.11 14.03
CA TYR A 355 -5.28 -9.96 13.68
C TYR A 355 -6.74 -10.37 13.84
N HIS A 356 -7.39 -9.81 14.86
CA HIS A 356 -8.77 -10.12 15.23
C HIS A 356 -9.71 -9.03 14.73
N ASP A 357 -10.67 -9.37 13.88
CA ASP A 357 -11.69 -8.45 13.37
C ASP A 357 -13.04 -8.72 14.02
N LEU A 358 -13.58 -7.74 14.74
CA LEU A 358 -14.94 -7.81 15.26
C LEU A 358 -15.93 -7.41 14.16
N SER A 359 -16.94 -8.25 13.90
CA SER A 359 -17.87 -8.10 12.78
C SER A 359 -19.31 -8.27 13.23
N GLY A 360 -20.12 -7.22 13.07
CA GLY A 360 -21.53 -7.24 13.44
C GLY A 360 -22.40 -7.98 12.43
N ASN A 361 -23.57 -8.41 12.86
CA ASN A 361 -24.64 -9.02 12.05
C ASN A 361 -25.38 -8.01 11.13
N VAL A 362 -24.66 -7.04 10.56
CA VAL A 362 -25.22 -6.00 9.66
C VAL A 362 -24.53 -5.97 8.31
N GLY A 363 -25.30 -5.58 7.28
CA GLY A 363 -24.80 -5.49 5.91
C GLY A 363 -23.60 -4.55 5.74
N LEU A 364 -23.49 -3.49 6.56
CA LEU A 364 -22.36 -2.56 6.50
C LEU A 364 -21.03 -3.23 6.86
N ASP A 365 -20.99 -4.03 7.93
CA ASP A 365 -19.78 -4.71 8.37
C ASP A 365 -19.36 -5.78 7.34
N ASN A 366 -20.30 -6.56 6.82
CA ASN A 366 -20.05 -7.52 5.73
C ASN A 366 -19.50 -6.84 4.47
N LEU A 367 -19.99 -5.65 4.13
CA LEU A 367 -19.46 -4.86 3.02
C LEU A 367 -18.01 -4.44 3.28
N ILE A 368 -17.66 -3.99 4.48
CA ILE A 368 -16.28 -3.63 4.84
C ILE A 368 -15.36 -4.84 4.74
N ASP A 369 -15.77 -5.98 5.30
CA ASP A 369 -14.98 -7.21 5.30
C ASP A 369 -14.71 -7.74 3.90
N SER A 370 -15.75 -7.75 3.06
CA SER A 370 -15.58 -8.17 1.66
C SER A 370 -14.59 -7.29 0.90
N ASN A 371 -14.54 -5.98 1.22
CA ASN A 371 -13.63 -5.04 0.58
C ASN A 371 -12.19 -5.17 1.09
N ILE A 372 -11.99 -5.41 2.39
CA ILE A 372 -10.67 -5.63 2.97
C ILE A 372 -10.10 -6.96 2.47
N SER A 373 -10.89 -8.04 2.55
CA SER A 373 -10.47 -9.38 2.12
C SER A 373 -10.04 -9.41 0.64
N LYS A 374 -10.82 -8.79 -0.26
CA LYS A 374 -10.46 -8.67 -1.69
C LYS A 374 -9.11 -7.96 -1.91
N LYS A 375 -8.80 -6.93 -1.11
CA LYS A 375 -7.52 -6.17 -1.24
C LYS A 375 -6.34 -6.97 -0.68
N THR A 376 -6.51 -7.63 0.46
CA THR A 376 -5.48 -8.48 1.04
C THR A 376 -5.18 -9.69 0.15
N SER A 377 -6.22 -10.34 -0.39
CA SER A 377 -6.08 -11.46 -1.33
C SER A 377 -5.28 -11.07 -2.56
N LEU A 378 -5.62 -9.95 -3.23
CA LEU A 378 -4.88 -9.49 -4.39
C LEU A 378 -3.40 -9.20 -4.06
N LEU A 379 -3.13 -8.53 -2.95
CA LEU A 379 -1.76 -8.22 -2.53
C LEU A 379 -0.97 -9.47 -2.15
N HIS A 380 -1.63 -10.46 -1.54
CA HIS A 380 -1.01 -11.72 -1.17
C HIS A 380 -0.70 -12.57 -2.39
N GLU A 381 -1.66 -12.73 -3.30
CA GLU A 381 -1.50 -13.42 -4.59
C GLU A 381 -0.33 -12.79 -5.37
N PHE A 382 -0.30 -11.46 -5.43
CA PHE A 382 0.78 -10.72 -6.08
C PHE A 382 2.15 -10.92 -5.47
N LYS A 383 2.24 -11.01 -4.14
CA LYS A 383 3.51 -11.29 -3.47
C LYS A 383 3.95 -12.74 -3.63
N LYS A 384 3.02 -13.70 -3.55
CA LYS A 384 3.29 -15.13 -3.63
C LYS A 384 3.88 -15.51 -4.99
N GLU A 385 3.32 -14.97 -6.08
CA GLU A 385 3.83 -15.25 -7.42
C GLU A 385 5.22 -14.65 -7.65
N LEU A 386 5.47 -13.43 -7.16
CA LEU A 386 6.81 -12.83 -7.22
C LEU A 386 7.85 -13.61 -6.40
N SER A 387 7.50 -14.12 -5.23
CA SER A 387 8.44 -14.87 -4.38
C SER A 387 8.73 -16.28 -4.92
N GLN A 388 7.72 -16.97 -5.45
CA GLN A 388 7.90 -18.31 -6.03
C GLN A 388 8.83 -18.28 -7.24
N LYS A 389 8.70 -17.29 -8.14
CA LYS A 389 9.60 -17.23 -9.31
C LYS A 389 11.02 -16.80 -8.98
N ASN A 390 11.23 -15.95 -7.97
CA ASN A 390 12.58 -15.63 -7.49
C ASN A 390 13.29 -16.87 -6.92
N SER A 391 12.56 -17.84 -6.36
CA SER A 391 13.15 -19.09 -5.86
C SER A 391 13.41 -20.11 -6.99
N PHE A 392 12.57 -20.15 -8.03
CA PHE A 392 12.82 -21.00 -9.21
C PHE A 392 14.02 -20.55 -10.05
N GLU A 393 14.24 -19.24 -10.23
CA GLU A 393 15.44 -18.72 -10.93
C GLU A 393 16.74 -19.09 -10.18
N VAL A 394 16.74 -18.99 -8.84
CA VAL A 394 17.89 -19.37 -8.00
C VAL A 394 18.19 -20.87 -8.07
N ILE A 395 17.16 -21.71 -8.21
CA ILE A 395 17.36 -23.16 -8.36
C ILE A 395 17.91 -23.49 -9.75
N MET A 396 17.45 -22.82 -10.81
CA MET A 396 17.95 -23.04 -12.17
C MET A 396 19.38 -22.56 -12.39
N ASP A 397 19.85 -21.53 -11.68
CA ASP A 397 21.24 -21.07 -11.74
C ASP A 397 22.20 -21.94 -10.90
N ALA A 398 21.68 -22.86 -10.10
CA ALA A 398 22.45 -23.78 -9.24
C ALA A 398 22.63 -25.19 -9.83
N PHE A 399 22.03 -25.45 -10.99
CA PHE A 399 22.23 -26.66 -11.81
C PHE A 399 22.93 -26.29 -13.11
#